data_AF-A0A960TNP1-F1
#
_entry.id   AF-A0A960TNP1-F1
#
_cell.length_a   1.000
_cell.length_b   1.000
_cell.length_c   1.000
_cell.angle_alpha   90.00
_cell.angle_beta   90.00
_cell.angle_gamma   90.00
#
_symmetry.space_group_name_H-M   'P 1'
#
loop_
_entity.id
_entity.type
_entity.pdbx_description
1 polymer ?
#
loop_
_entity_poly.entity_id
_entity_poly.type
_entity_poly.pdbx_seq_one_letter_code
_entity_poly.pdbx_strand_id
1 'polypeptide(L)'
;ISTNIADHKAKSIIENAYKDEPPENDNEKIIAITREVFEGFTQMDPGKVPLLRLRSYVTNRRLPEFLRLPTGVIETNIQKGLCDNASRMLAFTLDREGFKSVQWNMVTDKAGHSALLVTMPDGEKILADPFYGVVTKDEHKKLINPLKAKEIVLSGKPLEHVFVPLTKKSNLSFYKGIANMSMASEGEDMILEAILPKIENTPLFLGEINGEDRDVQIDAAKYNMTPYWNYLGHKYNREWVRVLKAEQPVRLVITLVEEAEKGVITSDKEPEVSGKTLTWHLKNRESLTFRDGLSKISFKRLNSYIGVDQIAIYPDK
;
A
#
# COMPACT_ATOMS: atom_id res chain seq x y z
N ILE A 1 -14.59 -4.96 -19.52
CA ILE A 1 -13.15 -4.63 -19.68
C ILE A 1 -12.52 -5.77 -20.44
N SER A 2 -11.77 -5.49 -21.50
CA SER A 2 -11.13 -6.52 -22.32
C SER A 2 -9.61 -6.50 -22.12
N THR A 3 -9.02 -7.67 -21.97
CA THR A 3 -7.56 -7.86 -21.94
C THR A 3 -6.93 -7.33 -23.23
N ASN A 4 -7.57 -7.55 -24.39
CA ASN A 4 -7.06 -7.08 -25.68
C ASN A 4 -6.91 -5.54 -25.74
N ILE A 5 -7.82 -4.79 -25.10
CA ILE A 5 -7.71 -3.33 -25.03
C ILE A 5 -6.56 -2.92 -24.11
N ALA A 6 -6.39 -3.62 -22.98
CA ALA A 6 -5.24 -3.38 -22.09
C ALA A 6 -3.92 -3.71 -22.80
N ASP A 7 -3.85 -4.79 -23.55
CA ASP A 7 -2.66 -5.19 -24.31
C ASP A 7 -2.31 -4.16 -25.38
N HIS A 8 -3.30 -3.67 -26.14
CA HIS A 8 -3.08 -2.59 -27.10
C HIS A 8 -2.54 -1.32 -26.43
N LYS A 9 -3.09 -0.95 -25.25
CA LYS A 9 -2.61 0.20 -24.49
C LYS A 9 -1.19 0.00 -23.95
N ALA A 10 -0.89 -1.17 -23.39
CA ALA A 10 0.44 -1.54 -22.94
C ALA A 10 1.45 -1.46 -24.10
N LYS A 11 1.09 -2.00 -25.27
CA LYS A 11 1.92 -1.92 -26.47
C LYS A 11 2.18 -0.48 -26.90
N SER A 12 1.15 0.37 -26.90
CA SER A 12 1.31 1.79 -27.23
C SER A 12 2.23 2.52 -26.24
N ILE A 13 2.20 2.17 -24.95
CA ILE A 13 3.12 2.71 -23.95
C ILE A 13 4.55 2.27 -24.25
N ILE A 14 4.76 0.99 -24.58
CA ILE A 14 6.09 0.46 -24.93
C ILE A 14 6.62 1.15 -26.19
N GLU A 15 5.80 1.26 -27.24
CA GLU A 15 6.17 1.92 -28.49
C GLU A 15 6.54 3.40 -28.28
N ASN A 16 5.80 4.12 -27.44
CA ASN A 16 6.13 5.49 -27.08
C ASN A 16 7.43 5.58 -26.27
N ALA A 17 7.63 4.67 -25.30
CA ALA A 17 8.80 4.65 -24.45
C ALA A 17 10.11 4.51 -25.25
N TYR A 18 10.05 3.85 -26.42
CA TYR A 18 11.19 3.56 -27.29
C TYR A 18 11.32 4.52 -28.49
N LYS A 19 10.42 5.51 -28.61
CA LYS A 19 10.26 6.31 -29.83
C LYS A 19 11.47 7.20 -30.15
N ASP A 20 12.07 7.81 -29.14
CA ASP A 20 13.14 8.80 -29.34
C ASP A 20 14.53 8.14 -29.33
N GLU A 21 14.76 7.22 -28.39
CA GLU A 21 16.03 6.51 -28.21
C GLU A 21 15.70 5.08 -27.78
N PRO A 22 15.86 4.08 -28.66
CA PRO A 22 15.58 2.69 -28.32
C PRO A 22 16.52 2.23 -27.20
N PRO A 23 16.00 1.63 -26.11
CA PRO A 23 16.83 1.11 -25.03
C PRO A 23 17.84 0.07 -25.52
N GLU A 24 19.10 0.21 -25.13
CA GLU A 24 20.17 -0.73 -25.50
C GLU A 24 20.19 -1.96 -24.60
N ASN A 25 19.60 -1.86 -23.41
CA ASN A 25 19.60 -2.90 -22.40
C ASN A 25 18.32 -2.89 -21.54
N ASP A 26 18.15 -3.94 -20.73
CA ASP A 26 16.95 -4.12 -19.91
C ASP A 26 16.78 -3.05 -18.82
N ASN A 27 17.87 -2.48 -18.30
CA ASN A 27 17.78 -1.37 -17.33
C ASN A 27 17.13 -0.16 -17.99
N GLU A 28 17.56 0.18 -19.20
CA GLU A 28 17.00 1.30 -19.97
C GLU A 28 15.55 1.05 -20.37
N LYS A 29 15.18 -0.18 -20.74
CA LYS A 29 13.77 -0.53 -21.02
C LYS A 29 12.88 -0.25 -19.81
N ILE A 30 13.28 -0.75 -18.64
CA ILE A 30 12.50 -0.57 -17.42
C ILE A 30 12.38 0.91 -17.07
N ILE A 31 13.48 1.68 -17.18
CA ILE A 31 13.49 3.13 -16.95
C ILE A 31 12.55 3.84 -17.93
N ALA A 32 12.64 3.53 -19.23
CA ALA A 32 11.85 4.16 -20.27
C ALA A 32 10.36 3.88 -20.10
N ILE A 33 9.98 2.62 -19.85
CA ILE A 33 8.59 2.22 -19.63
C ILE A 33 8.06 2.84 -18.33
N THR A 34 8.85 2.83 -17.25
CA THR A 34 8.45 3.47 -15.98
C THR A 34 8.20 4.95 -16.16
N ARG A 35 9.06 5.63 -16.92
CA ARG A 35 8.90 7.06 -17.27
C ARG A 35 7.62 7.29 -18.07
N GLU A 36 7.38 6.51 -19.12
CA GLU A 36 6.17 6.67 -19.95
C GLU A 36 4.89 6.40 -19.15
N VAL A 37 4.86 5.37 -18.31
CA VAL A 37 3.72 5.12 -17.42
C VAL A 37 3.52 6.29 -16.46
N PHE A 38 4.58 6.83 -15.85
CA PHE A 38 4.49 8.02 -15.00
C PHE A 38 3.93 9.22 -15.75
N GLU A 39 4.46 9.54 -16.92
CA GLU A 39 4.01 10.68 -17.71
C GLU A 39 2.56 10.53 -18.15
N GLY A 40 2.18 9.35 -18.67
CA GLY A 40 0.80 9.04 -19.03
C GLY A 40 -0.15 9.11 -17.83
N PHE A 41 0.25 8.53 -16.69
CA PHE A 41 -0.56 8.53 -15.47
C PHE A 41 -0.78 9.94 -14.91
N THR A 42 0.21 10.84 -15.01
CA THR A 42 0.04 12.24 -14.56
C THR A 42 -0.95 13.03 -15.42
N GLN A 43 -1.15 12.64 -16.69
CA GLN A 43 -1.97 13.36 -17.67
C GLN A 43 -3.41 12.84 -17.80
N MET A 44 -3.69 11.62 -17.35
CA MET A 44 -5.02 11.02 -17.41
C MET A 44 -6.06 11.77 -16.55
N ASP A 45 -7.28 11.92 -17.05
CA ASP A 45 -8.41 12.51 -16.31
C ASP A 45 -8.83 11.56 -15.17
N PRO A 46 -9.00 12.01 -13.91
CA PRO A 46 -9.58 11.21 -12.84
C PRO A 46 -11.04 10.84 -13.15
N GLY A 47 -11.24 9.79 -13.93
CA GLY A 47 -12.56 9.21 -14.11
C GLY A 47 -13.14 8.75 -12.78
N LYS A 48 -14.46 8.61 -12.70
CA LYS A 48 -15.12 7.81 -11.65
C LYS A 48 -15.52 6.50 -12.31
N VAL A 49 -14.79 5.41 -12.07
CA VAL A 49 -15.14 4.13 -12.69
C VAL A 49 -15.52 3.09 -11.63
N PRO A 50 -16.79 2.63 -11.63
CA PRO A 50 -17.28 1.54 -10.77
C PRO A 50 -16.42 0.27 -10.80
N LEU A 51 -15.68 0.03 -11.89
CA LEU A 51 -14.88 -1.18 -12.10
C LEU A 51 -13.71 -1.32 -11.12
N LEU A 52 -13.16 -0.22 -10.58
CA LEU A 52 -12.15 -0.32 -9.51
C LEU A 52 -12.72 -0.94 -8.23
N ARG A 53 -14.03 -0.75 -7.95
CA ARG A 53 -14.69 -1.38 -6.80
C ARG A 53 -14.82 -2.89 -6.99
N LEU A 54 -14.95 -3.36 -8.22
CA LEU A 54 -15.03 -4.77 -8.55
C LEU A 54 -13.66 -5.48 -8.56
N ARG A 55 -12.56 -4.73 -8.49
CA ARG A 55 -11.20 -5.27 -8.60
C ARG A 55 -10.93 -6.41 -7.63
N SER A 56 -11.22 -6.23 -6.33
CA SER A 56 -10.98 -7.26 -5.30
C SER A 56 -11.72 -8.57 -5.56
N TYR A 57 -12.71 -8.57 -6.46
CA TYR A 57 -13.42 -9.74 -6.95
C TYR A 57 -12.72 -10.31 -8.18
N VAL A 58 -12.66 -9.54 -9.25
CA VAL A 58 -12.25 -10.05 -10.56
C VAL A 58 -10.75 -10.31 -10.69
N THR A 59 -9.91 -9.76 -9.81
CA THR A 59 -8.46 -10.06 -9.77
C THR A 59 -8.09 -10.98 -8.61
N ASN A 60 -9.08 -11.52 -7.87
CA ASN A 60 -8.83 -12.32 -6.69
C ASN A 60 -8.17 -13.66 -7.03
N ARG A 61 -7.11 -14.03 -6.30
CA ARG A 61 -6.42 -15.31 -6.52
C ARG A 61 -7.27 -16.54 -6.18
N ARG A 62 -8.35 -16.38 -5.41
CA ARG A 62 -9.32 -17.44 -5.09
C ARG A 62 -10.31 -17.73 -6.23
N LEU A 63 -10.40 -16.87 -7.25
CA LEU A 63 -11.18 -17.18 -8.45
C LEU A 63 -10.38 -18.13 -9.37
N PRO A 64 -11.05 -19.08 -10.06
CA PRO A 64 -10.42 -19.83 -11.13
C PRO A 64 -9.80 -18.90 -12.17
N GLU A 65 -8.64 -19.28 -12.71
CA GLU A 65 -7.85 -18.42 -13.59
C GLU A 65 -8.64 -17.92 -14.81
N PHE A 66 -9.49 -18.77 -15.40
CA PHE A 66 -10.31 -18.40 -16.56
C PHE A 66 -11.41 -17.36 -16.28
N LEU A 67 -11.75 -17.13 -15.00
CA LEU A 67 -12.69 -16.08 -14.56
C LEU A 67 -11.97 -14.83 -14.03
N ARG A 68 -10.65 -14.93 -13.85
CA ARG A 68 -9.83 -13.89 -13.23
C ARG A 68 -9.24 -12.97 -14.30
N LEU A 69 -9.43 -11.67 -14.14
CA LEU A 69 -8.70 -10.68 -14.92
C LEU A 69 -7.25 -10.60 -14.43
N PRO A 70 -6.25 -10.57 -15.34
CA PRO A 70 -4.88 -10.29 -14.97
C PRO A 70 -4.76 -8.96 -14.22
N THR A 71 -3.82 -8.89 -13.28
CA THR A 71 -3.56 -7.67 -12.52
C THR A 71 -3.08 -6.56 -13.45
N GLY A 72 -3.62 -5.35 -13.28
CA GLY A 72 -3.31 -4.19 -14.12
C GLY A 72 -4.20 -4.04 -15.36
N VAL A 73 -4.99 -5.05 -15.75
CA VAL A 73 -5.93 -4.92 -16.89
C VAL A 73 -6.95 -3.81 -16.66
N ILE A 74 -7.46 -3.68 -15.44
CA ILE A 74 -8.42 -2.62 -15.10
C ILE A 74 -7.72 -1.27 -15.16
N GLU A 75 -6.58 -1.15 -14.47
CA GLU A 75 -5.83 0.09 -14.32
C GLU A 75 -5.35 0.64 -15.66
N THR A 76 -4.73 -0.20 -16.49
CA THR A 76 -4.26 0.16 -17.84
C THR A 76 -5.41 0.62 -18.74
N ASN A 77 -6.60 0.05 -18.57
CA ASN A 77 -7.77 0.46 -19.36
C ASN A 77 -8.39 1.76 -18.89
N ILE A 78 -8.36 2.05 -17.58
CA ILE A 78 -9.41 2.86 -16.98
C ILE A 78 -8.91 4.13 -16.29
N GLN A 79 -7.71 4.20 -15.68
CA GLN A 79 -7.52 5.35 -14.78
C GLN A 79 -6.11 5.72 -14.27
N LYS A 80 -5.96 7.04 -14.10
CA LYS A 80 -5.22 7.72 -13.01
C LYS A 80 -5.90 7.50 -11.67
N GLY A 81 -5.17 7.54 -10.57
CA GLY A 81 -5.74 7.36 -9.23
C GLY A 81 -4.67 7.28 -8.16
N LEU A 82 -4.78 6.26 -7.31
CA LEU A 82 -3.81 6.01 -6.24
C LEU A 82 -2.52 5.36 -6.79
N CYS A 83 -1.45 5.41 -6.01
CA CYS A 83 -0.16 4.78 -6.32
C CYS A 83 -0.25 3.28 -6.69
N ASP A 84 -1.20 2.56 -6.10
CA ASP A 84 -1.51 1.18 -6.42
C ASP A 84 -1.95 0.99 -7.88
N ASN A 85 -2.66 1.97 -8.47
CA ASN A 85 -3.10 1.89 -9.85
C ASN A 85 -1.91 2.01 -10.82
N ALA A 86 -1.05 3.00 -10.58
CA ALA A 86 0.16 3.22 -11.39
C ALA A 86 1.09 2.00 -11.34
N SER A 87 1.28 1.43 -10.14
CA SER A 87 2.10 0.22 -9.94
C SER A 87 1.57 -0.96 -10.75
N ARG A 88 0.26 -1.22 -10.71
CA ARG A 88 -0.36 -2.34 -11.44
C ARG A 88 -0.34 -2.13 -12.95
N MET A 89 -0.55 -0.90 -13.41
CA MET A 89 -0.42 -0.53 -14.82
C MET A 89 1.01 -0.79 -15.32
N LEU A 90 2.03 -0.35 -14.57
CA LEU A 90 3.42 -0.63 -14.90
C LEU A 90 3.71 -2.14 -14.91
N ALA A 91 3.21 -2.90 -13.95
CA ALA A 91 3.44 -4.34 -13.87
C ALA A 91 2.87 -5.05 -15.08
N PHE A 92 1.64 -4.69 -15.48
CA PHE A 92 1.00 -5.23 -16.66
C PHE A 92 1.78 -4.90 -17.94
N THR A 93 2.28 -3.66 -18.08
CA THR A 93 3.07 -3.25 -19.24
C THR A 93 4.42 -3.97 -19.29
N LEU A 94 5.16 -4.03 -18.18
CA LEU A 94 6.46 -4.70 -18.11
C LEU A 94 6.37 -6.21 -18.37
N ASP A 95 5.27 -6.86 -17.97
CA ASP A 95 5.02 -8.27 -18.26
C ASP A 95 4.98 -8.58 -19.77
N ARG A 96 4.54 -7.61 -20.61
CA ARG A 96 4.52 -7.77 -22.08
C ARG A 96 5.93 -7.73 -22.69
N GLU A 97 6.89 -7.18 -21.97
CA GLU A 97 8.32 -7.21 -22.32
C GLU A 97 9.06 -8.37 -21.64
N GLY A 98 8.33 -9.28 -20.97
CA GLY A 98 8.88 -10.46 -20.32
C GLY A 98 9.46 -10.23 -18.92
N PHE A 99 9.30 -9.03 -18.34
CA PHE A 99 9.80 -8.74 -17.01
C PHE A 99 8.84 -9.25 -15.92
N LYS A 100 9.40 -10.00 -14.97
CA LYS A 100 8.67 -10.38 -13.75
C LYS A 100 8.70 -9.23 -12.76
N SER A 101 7.54 -8.87 -12.21
CA SER A 101 7.45 -7.85 -11.17
C SER A 101 6.46 -8.21 -10.09
N VAL A 102 6.67 -7.65 -8.89
CA VAL A 102 5.75 -7.74 -7.76
C VAL A 102 5.54 -6.35 -7.16
N GLN A 103 4.36 -6.11 -6.61
CA GLN A 103 4.07 -4.85 -5.94
C GLN A 103 4.96 -4.69 -4.70
N TRP A 104 5.56 -3.51 -4.56
CA TRP A 104 6.35 -3.12 -3.39
C TRP A 104 5.56 -2.13 -2.56
N ASN A 105 5.11 -2.57 -1.39
CA ASN A 105 4.34 -1.74 -0.48
C ASN A 105 5.27 -1.06 0.52
N MET A 106 5.02 0.23 0.77
CA MET A 106 5.82 1.04 1.66
C MET A 106 4.91 1.84 2.58
N VAL A 107 5.26 1.96 3.86
CA VAL A 107 4.52 2.75 4.85
C VAL A 107 5.51 3.57 5.66
N THR A 108 5.28 4.88 5.73
CA THR A 108 5.94 5.80 6.65
C THR A 108 4.98 6.15 7.80
N ASP A 109 5.45 6.98 8.73
CA ASP A 109 4.63 7.59 9.78
C ASP A 109 3.46 8.44 9.27
N LYS A 110 3.53 8.92 8.02
CA LYS A 110 2.57 9.90 7.46
C LYS A 110 1.71 9.36 6.33
N ALA A 111 2.23 8.41 5.57
CA ALA A 111 1.56 7.93 4.37
C ALA A 111 2.00 6.49 4.07
N GLY A 112 1.22 5.81 3.23
CA GLY A 112 1.73 4.62 2.56
C GLY A 112 1.57 4.72 1.07
N HIS A 113 2.38 3.91 0.40
CA HIS A 113 2.68 4.00 -1.00
C HIS A 113 2.84 2.63 -1.62
N SER A 114 2.78 2.58 -2.94
CA SER A 114 3.01 1.39 -3.73
C SER A 114 3.88 1.74 -4.92
N ALA A 115 4.88 0.90 -5.17
CA ALA A 115 5.71 0.88 -6.36
C ALA A 115 5.85 -0.57 -6.86
N LEU A 116 6.83 -0.86 -7.72
CA LEU A 116 7.18 -2.21 -8.13
C LEU A 116 8.61 -2.60 -7.77
N LEU A 117 8.77 -3.87 -7.42
CA LEU A 117 10.03 -4.58 -7.57
C LEU A 117 10.03 -5.29 -8.91
N VAL A 118 10.94 -4.92 -9.80
CA VAL A 118 11.16 -5.61 -11.08
C VAL A 118 12.35 -6.55 -10.94
N THR A 119 12.18 -7.81 -11.34
CA THR A 119 13.24 -8.82 -11.30
C THR A 119 14.04 -8.72 -12.60
N MET A 120 15.31 -8.38 -12.46
CA MET A 120 16.29 -8.33 -13.54
C MET A 120 16.69 -9.74 -14.00
N PRO A 121 17.27 -9.89 -15.20
CA PRO A 121 17.74 -11.20 -15.69
C PRO A 121 18.77 -11.88 -14.78
N ASP A 122 19.58 -11.10 -14.04
CA ASP A 122 20.55 -11.61 -13.06
C ASP A 122 19.91 -12.00 -11.71
N GLY A 123 18.59 -11.84 -11.58
CA GLY A 123 17.82 -12.13 -10.37
C GLY A 123 17.77 -10.98 -9.36
N GLU A 124 18.49 -9.88 -9.58
CA GLU A 124 18.38 -8.70 -8.72
C GLU A 124 16.98 -8.08 -8.84
N LYS A 125 16.47 -7.55 -7.73
CA LYS A 125 15.20 -6.82 -7.71
C LYS A 125 15.46 -5.32 -7.63
N ILE A 126 14.83 -4.54 -8.47
CA ILE A 126 15.03 -3.08 -8.51
C ILE A 126 13.73 -2.34 -8.26
N LEU A 127 13.80 -1.15 -7.65
CA LEU A 127 12.62 -0.32 -7.48
C LEU A 127 12.30 0.45 -8.77
N ALA A 128 11.06 0.32 -9.22
CA ALA A 128 10.47 1.17 -10.26
C ALA A 128 9.18 1.79 -9.73
N ASP A 129 9.14 3.11 -9.60
CA ASP A 129 8.00 3.86 -9.08
C ASP A 129 7.35 4.72 -10.18
N PRO A 130 6.24 4.24 -10.77
CA PRO A 130 5.51 4.96 -11.81
C PRO A 130 4.61 6.07 -11.27
N PHE A 131 4.44 6.20 -9.95
CA PHE A 131 3.57 7.24 -9.37
C PHE A 131 4.37 8.49 -9.01
N TYR A 132 5.56 8.31 -8.43
CA TYR A 132 6.49 9.42 -8.16
C TYR A 132 7.50 9.64 -9.29
N GLY A 133 7.58 8.71 -10.26
CA GLY A 133 8.48 8.79 -11.41
C GLY A 133 9.94 8.64 -10.99
N VAL A 134 10.26 7.57 -10.24
CA VAL A 134 11.55 7.38 -9.58
C VAL A 134 12.05 5.95 -9.78
N VAL A 135 13.36 5.78 -9.90
CA VAL A 135 14.06 4.50 -9.79
C VAL A 135 15.20 4.61 -8.77
N THR A 136 15.70 3.49 -8.27
CA THR A 136 16.85 3.47 -7.35
C THR A 136 18.14 3.08 -8.05
N LYS A 137 19.19 3.88 -7.89
CA LYS A 137 20.54 3.63 -8.41
C LYS A 137 21.60 3.76 -7.31
N ASP A 138 22.73 3.09 -7.48
CA ASP A 138 23.93 3.36 -6.67
C ASP A 138 24.83 4.44 -7.29
N GLU A 139 25.98 4.69 -6.67
CA GLU A 139 26.97 5.68 -7.12
C GLU A 139 27.59 5.33 -8.48
N HIS A 140 27.55 4.06 -8.88
CA HIS A 140 27.99 3.57 -10.19
C HIS A 140 26.87 3.55 -11.22
N LYS A 141 25.71 4.16 -10.91
CA LYS A 141 24.51 4.22 -11.76
C LYS A 141 23.86 2.86 -12.03
N LYS A 142 24.26 1.79 -11.32
CA LYS A 142 23.59 0.50 -11.40
C LYS A 142 22.25 0.58 -10.67
N LEU A 143 21.19 0.01 -11.26
CA LEU A 143 19.89 -0.09 -10.59
C LEU A 143 20.03 -1.02 -9.38
N ILE A 144 19.44 -0.63 -8.25
CA ILE A 144 19.55 -1.38 -6.99
C ILE A 144 18.19 -1.62 -6.35
N ASN A 145 18.14 -2.57 -5.42
CA ASN A 145 16.94 -2.83 -4.61
C ASN A 145 16.68 -1.68 -3.61
N PRO A 146 15.42 -1.46 -3.19
CA PRO A 146 15.06 -0.36 -2.29
C PRO A 146 15.60 -0.51 -0.86
N LEU A 147 15.93 -1.72 -0.40
CA LEU A 147 16.54 -1.92 0.93
C LEU A 147 17.98 -1.41 0.94
N LYS A 148 18.78 -1.74 -0.09
CA LYS A 148 20.11 -1.17 -0.30
C LYS A 148 20.05 0.35 -0.46
N ALA A 149 19.02 0.85 -1.15
CA ALA A 149 18.79 2.30 -1.24
C ALA A 149 18.57 2.95 0.13
N LYS A 150 17.77 2.31 1.01
CA LYS A 150 17.56 2.75 2.40
C LYS A 150 18.86 2.72 3.20
N GLU A 151 19.65 1.65 3.09
CA GLU A 151 20.95 1.54 3.77
C GLU A 151 21.91 2.68 3.40
N ILE A 152 22.01 3.00 2.10
CA ILE A 152 22.87 4.10 1.61
C ILE A 152 22.41 5.46 2.16
N VAL A 153 21.10 5.71 2.20
CA VAL A 153 20.57 6.96 2.78
C VAL A 153 20.83 7.02 4.29
N LEU A 154 20.66 5.90 5.00
CA LEU A 154 20.95 5.80 6.44
C LEU A 154 22.44 5.95 6.75
N SER A 155 23.34 5.65 5.81
CA SER A 155 24.78 5.92 5.94
C SER A 155 25.15 7.39 5.71
N GLY A 156 24.17 8.29 5.59
CA GLY A 156 24.36 9.74 5.47
C GLY A 156 24.50 10.25 4.04
N LYS A 157 24.28 9.41 3.01
CA LYS A 157 24.26 9.90 1.63
C LYS A 157 22.93 10.62 1.32
N PRO A 158 22.94 11.69 0.51
CA PRO A 158 21.71 12.38 0.12
C PRO A 158 20.75 11.46 -0.62
N LEU A 159 19.45 11.67 -0.42
CA LEU A 159 18.38 10.89 -1.06
C LEU A 159 18.49 10.92 -2.59
N GLU A 160 18.82 12.08 -3.14
CA GLU A 160 18.91 12.36 -4.57
C GLU A 160 20.05 11.60 -5.27
N HIS A 161 21.04 11.11 -4.51
CA HIS A 161 22.11 10.28 -5.05
C HIS A 161 21.62 8.86 -5.35
N VAL A 162 20.52 8.45 -4.71
CA VAL A 162 20.03 7.08 -4.73
C VAL A 162 18.69 6.97 -5.45
N PHE A 163 17.75 7.87 -5.12
CA PHE A 163 16.45 7.96 -5.74
C PHE A 163 16.51 8.92 -6.91
N VAL A 164 16.61 8.35 -8.12
CA VAL A 164 16.84 9.11 -9.34
C VAL A 164 15.49 9.47 -9.97
N PRO A 165 15.17 10.78 -10.06
CA PRO A 165 13.96 11.23 -10.73
C PRO A 165 14.05 10.96 -12.23
N LEU A 166 12.99 10.43 -12.82
CA LEU A 166 12.91 10.12 -14.26
C LEU A 166 12.58 11.34 -15.13
N THR A 167 11.95 12.36 -14.54
CA THR A 167 11.52 13.58 -15.24
C THR A 167 11.60 14.79 -14.30
N LYS A 168 11.39 16.00 -14.84
CA LYS A 168 11.24 17.23 -14.02
C LYS A 168 9.97 17.25 -13.16
N LYS A 169 8.97 16.42 -13.47
CA LYS A 169 7.71 16.31 -12.72
C LYS A 169 7.78 15.28 -11.60
N SER A 170 8.84 14.46 -11.58
CA SER A 170 9.07 13.45 -10.55
C SER A 170 9.20 14.11 -9.17
N ASN A 171 8.79 13.39 -8.12
CA ASN A 171 8.74 13.95 -6.77
C ASN A 171 9.29 12.96 -5.74
N LEU A 172 10.24 13.41 -4.91
CA LEU A 172 10.88 12.60 -3.87
C LEU A 172 10.25 12.74 -2.48
N SER A 173 9.14 13.48 -2.33
CA SER A 173 8.59 13.87 -1.02
C SER A 173 8.25 12.68 -0.13
N PHE A 174 7.77 11.57 -0.70
CA PHE A 174 7.49 10.33 0.05
C PHE A 174 8.78 9.70 0.59
N TYR A 175 9.83 9.67 -0.23
CA TYR A 175 11.10 9.03 0.10
C TYR A 175 11.94 9.80 1.12
N LYS A 176 11.59 11.06 1.44
CA LYS A 176 12.18 11.78 2.58
C LYS A 176 11.96 11.06 3.91
N GLY A 177 10.92 10.22 4.02
CA GLY A 177 10.63 9.39 5.20
C GLY A 177 11.30 8.02 5.21
N ILE A 178 12.26 7.74 4.32
CA ILE A 178 12.81 6.39 4.12
C ILE A 178 13.44 5.76 5.37
N ALA A 179 14.00 6.57 6.27
CA ALA A 179 14.61 6.06 7.51
C ALA A 179 13.62 5.24 8.36
N ASN A 180 12.38 5.72 8.48
CA ASN A 180 11.32 5.12 9.29
C ASN A 180 10.31 4.32 8.45
N MET A 181 10.68 4.00 7.21
CA MET A 181 9.77 3.33 6.28
C MET A 181 9.79 1.82 6.50
N SER A 182 8.61 1.24 6.73
CA SER A 182 8.36 -0.20 6.62
C SER A 182 8.11 -0.56 5.16
N MET A 183 8.67 -1.68 4.69
CA MET A 183 8.54 -2.11 3.30
C MET A 183 8.38 -3.62 3.20
N ALA A 184 7.55 -4.08 2.26
CA ALA A 184 7.32 -5.50 2.01
C ALA A 184 6.81 -5.73 0.57
N SER A 185 7.16 -6.88 -0.01
CA SER A 185 6.61 -7.31 -1.31
C SER A 185 5.17 -7.77 -1.16
N GLU A 186 4.41 -7.81 -2.26
CA GLU A 186 3.11 -8.49 -2.29
C GLU A 186 3.26 -9.95 -1.81
N GLY A 187 2.45 -10.34 -0.82
CA GLY A 187 2.46 -11.68 -0.23
C GLY A 187 3.44 -11.85 0.96
N GLU A 188 4.22 -10.83 1.29
CA GLU A 188 5.04 -10.80 2.51
C GLU A 188 4.33 -10.00 3.61
N ASP A 189 4.47 -10.46 4.86
CA ASP A 189 3.93 -9.76 6.02
C ASP A 189 4.62 -8.40 6.20
N MET A 190 3.84 -7.33 6.22
CA MET A 190 4.31 -6.01 6.65
C MET A 190 3.85 -5.77 8.07
N ILE A 191 4.80 -5.74 9.00
CA ILE A 191 4.53 -5.46 10.41
C ILE A 191 4.46 -3.94 10.61
N LEU A 192 3.31 -3.47 11.09
CA LEU A 192 3.05 -2.08 11.44
C LEU A 192 2.76 -2.02 12.94
N GLU A 193 3.77 -1.65 13.72
CA GLU A 193 3.64 -1.56 15.17
C GLU A 193 3.24 -0.14 15.60
N ALA A 194 2.33 -0.06 16.56
CA ALA A 194 2.00 1.16 17.26
C ALA A 194 1.98 0.90 18.77
N ILE A 195 2.61 1.79 19.52
CA ILE A 195 2.65 1.75 20.97
C ILE A 195 1.58 2.70 21.48
N LEU A 196 0.66 2.18 22.28
CA LEU A 196 -0.37 2.99 22.91
C LEU A 196 0.28 3.90 23.96
N PRO A 197 0.01 5.22 23.94
CA PRO A 197 0.54 6.13 24.94
C PRO A 197 0.02 5.77 26.33
N LYS A 198 0.83 6.02 27.36
CA LYS A 198 0.34 5.95 28.75
C LYS A 198 -0.73 7.01 28.98
N ILE A 199 -1.81 6.60 29.64
CA ILE A 199 -2.96 7.45 29.95
C ILE A 199 -3.24 7.35 31.45
N GLU A 200 -3.30 8.48 32.14
CA GLU A 200 -3.45 8.46 33.59
C GLU A 200 -4.92 8.31 34.01
N ASN A 201 -5.69 9.39 33.86
CA ASN A 201 -7.05 9.49 34.42
C ASN A 201 -8.11 9.82 33.37
N THR A 202 -7.69 10.26 32.19
CA THR A 202 -8.60 10.66 31.12
C THR A 202 -8.47 9.68 29.97
N PRO A 203 -9.59 9.14 29.44
CA PRO A 203 -9.54 8.30 28.26
C PRO A 203 -8.97 9.08 27.07
N LEU A 204 -8.20 8.40 26.24
CA LEU A 204 -7.76 8.93 24.96
C LEU A 204 -8.76 8.53 23.88
N PHE A 205 -9.27 9.51 23.15
CA PHE A 205 -10.13 9.31 21.99
C PHE A 205 -9.38 9.73 20.72
N LEU A 206 -9.41 8.86 19.71
CA LEU A 206 -8.94 9.13 18.37
C LEU A 206 -10.16 9.07 17.44
N GLY A 207 -10.52 10.19 16.82
CA GLY A 207 -11.78 10.34 16.08
C GLY A 207 -13.03 10.54 16.95
N GLU A 208 -14.14 10.79 16.28
CA GLU A 208 -15.46 11.04 16.87
C GLU A 208 -16.49 10.02 16.38
N ILE A 209 -17.54 9.76 17.17
CA ILE A 209 -18.62 8.86 16.74
C ILE A 209 -19.57 9.63 15.82
N ASN A 210 -19.23 9.70 14.52
CA ASN A 210 -19.97 10.48 13.53
C ASN A 210 -20.27 9.68 12.23
N GLY A 211 -19.79 8.44 12.14
CA GLY A 211 -19.93 7.56 10.98
C GLY A 211 -18.87 7.78 9.90
N GLU A 212 -17.80 8.52 10.18
CA GLU A 212 -16.66 8.76 9.28
C GLU A 212 -15.37 8.17 9.86
N ASP A 213 -14.36 7.91 9.03
CA ASP A 213 -13.09 7.29 9.48
C ASP A 213 -11.88 8.23 9.38
N ARG A 214 -12.07 9.44 8.84
CA ARG A 214 -10.98 10.30 8.42
C ARG A 214 -10.28 10.98 9.59
N ASP A 215 -11.02 11.34 10.62
CA ASP A 215 -10.55 11.94 11.86
C ASP A 215 -9.68 10.98 12.68
N VAL A 216 -10.03 9.68 12.74
CA VAL A 216 -9.20 8.64 13.37
C VAL A 216 -7.80 8.62 12.78
N GLN A 217 -7.67 8.72 11.45
CA GLN A 217 -6.36 8.76 10.80
C GLN A 217 -5.53 9.98 11.24
N ILE A 218 -6.18 11.15 11.33
CA ILE A 218 -5.53 12.42 11.71
C ILE A 218 -5.08 12.37 13.16
N ASP A 219 -5.93 11.87 14.06
CA ASP A 219 -5.63 11.80 15.48
C ASP A 219 -4.58 10.75 15.80
N ALA A 220 -4.68 9.54 15.21
CA ALA A 220 -3.69 8.49 15.40
C ALA A 220 -2.27 8.94 15.04
N ALA A 221 -2.13 9.76 13.98
CA ALA A 221 -0.84 10.32 13.57
C ALA A 221 -0.23 11.25 14.65
N LYS A 222 -1.03 11.95 15.45
CA LYS A 222 -0.55 12.79 16.57
C LYS A 222 0.11 11.97 17.67
N TYR A 223 -0.18 10.66 17.74
CA TYR A 223 0.35 9.72 18.72
C TYR A 223 1.39 8.75 18.13
N ASN A 224 2.01 9.10 16.99
CA ASN A 224 3.01 8.28 16.30
C ASN A 224 2.51 6.88 15.92
N MET A 225 1.19 6.69 15.83
CA MET A 225 0.63 5.48 15.27
C MET A 225 0.76 5.56 13.76
N THR A 226 1.33 4.53 13.12
CA THR A 226 1.42 4.46 11.66
C THR A 226 0.06 4.73 11.01
N PRO A 227 -0.02 5.29 9.80
CA PRO A 227 -1.30 5.47 9.13
C PRO A 227 -2.04 4.13 9.02
N TYR A 228 -3.36 4.16 8.81
CA TYR A 228 -4.24 2.99 8.60
C TYR A 228 -4.87 2.34 9.84
N TRP A 229 -4.94 3.06 10.96
CA TRP A 229 -5.81 2.70 12.08
C TRP A 229 -7.28 3.09 11.87
N ASN A 230 -7.58 3.83 10.80
CA ASN A 230 -8.94 4.22 10.43
C ASN A 230 -9.77 3.10 9.78
N TYR A 231 -9.26 1.88 9.69
CA TYR A 231 -10.06 0.76 9.21
C TYR A 231 -9.60 -0.56 9.83
N LEU A 232 -10.44 -1.59 9.79
CA LEU A 232 -10.07 -2.98 10.06
C LEU A 232 -10.37 -3.87 8.85
N GLY A 233 -9.56 -4.90 8.63
CA GLY A 233 -9.73 -5.84 7.52
C GLY A 233 -8.77 -5.59 6.37
N HIS A 234 -8.88 -6.38 5.31
CA HIS A 234 -7.96 -6.35 4.19
C HIS A 234 -8.20 -5.12 3.31
N LYS A 235 -7.18 -4.30 3.04
CA LYS A 235 -7.28 -3.19 2.08
C LYS A 235 -6.09 -3.23 1.13
N TYR A 236 -6.38 -3.41 -0.16
CA TYR A 236 -5.38 -3.68 -1.21
C TYR A 236 -4.71 -5.05 -0.98
N ASN A 237 -4.18 -5.74 -2.00
CA ASN A 237 -3.56 -7.07 -1.84
C ASN A 237 -2.31 -7.00 -0.93
N ARG A 238 -2.50 -6.85 0.38
CA ARG A 238 -1.49 -6.47 1.35
C ARG A 238 -1.66 -7.32 2.59
N GLU A 239 -0.64 -8.10 2.91
CA GLU A 239 -0.57 -8.88 4.13
C GLU A 239 -0.09 -7.97 5.26
N TRP A 240 -0.99 -7.13 5.78
CA TRP A 240 -0.65 -6.24 6.90
C TRP A 240 -0.86 -6.95 8.23
N VAL A 241 0.18 -6.86 9.07
CA VAL A 241 0.17 -7.30 10.45
C VAL A 241 0.28 -6.06 11.31
N ARG A 242 -0.86 -5.55 11.78
CA ARG A 242 -0.91 -4.37 12.63
C ARG A 242 -0.85 -4.79 14.09
N VAL A 243 0.09 -4.25 14.85
CA VAL A 243 0.30 -4.61 16.25
C VAL A 243 0.08 -3.38 17.12
N LEU A 244 -0.91 -3.43 18.01
CA LEU A 244 -1.06 -2.46 19.10
C LEU A 244 -0.40 -3.02 20.35
N LYS A 245 0.53 -2.27 20.96
CA LYS A 245 1.16 -2.65 22.22
C LYS A 245 0.77 -1.70 23.34
N ALA A 246 0.29 -2.24 24.44
CA ALA A 246 -0.07 -1.47 25.62
C ALA A 246 1.13 -1.27 26.56
N GLU A 247 1.38 -0.04 27.00
CA GLU A 247 2.42 0.28 28.01
C GLU A 247 1.94 0.21 29.46
N GLN A 248 0.65 -0.03 29.65
CA GLN A 248 -0.04 -0.15 30.92
C GLN A 248 -1.31 -0.98 30.68
N PRO A 249 -2.01 -1.45 31.73
CA PRO A 249 -3.31 -2.06 31.55
C PRO A 249 -4.31 -1.04 30.95
N VAL A 250 -4.99 -1.44 29.87
CA VAL A 250 -5.96 -0.61 29.16
C VAL A 250 -7.14 -1.42 28.68
N ARG A 251 -8.30 -0.77 28.67
CA ARG A 251 -9.46 -1.22 27.92
C ARG A 251 -9.49 -0.48 26.60
N LEU A 252 -9.21 -1.19 25.51
CA LEU A 252 -9.22 -0.69 24.14
C LEU A 252 -10.61 -0.92 23.56
N VAL A 253 -11.24 0.15 23.09
CA VAL A 253 -12.56 0.12 22.45
C VAL A 253 -12.42 0.68 21.04
N ILE A 254 -12.78 -0.12 20.03
CA ILE A 254 -12.86 0.31 18.64
C ILE A 254 -14.33 0.35 18.24
N THR A 255 -14.81 1.53 17.88
CA THR A 255 -16.14 1.73 17.30
C THR A 255 -16.01 1.76 15.79
N LEU A 256 -16.75 0.90 15.12
CA LEU A 256 -16.78 0.81 13.67
C LEU A 256 -17.90 1.69 13.09
N VAL A 257 -17.73 2.13 11.85
CA VAL A 257 -18.78 2.85 11.11
C VAL A 257 -20.02 1.98 10.90
N GLU A 258 -19.84 0.65 10.86
CA GLU A 258 -20.89 -0.36 10.68
C GLU A 258 -20.52 -1.67 11.38
N GLU A 259 -21.49 -2.57 11.57
CA GLU A 259 -21.27 -3.84 12.25
C GLU A 259 -20.30 -4.76 11.48
N ALA A 260 -19.45 -5.47 12.22
CA ALA A 260 -18.49 -6.38 11.62
C ALA A 260 -19.11 -7.72 11.22
N GLU A 261 -18.88 -8.14 9.97
CA GLU A 261 -19.16 -9.51 9.54
C GLU A 261 -18.07 -10.46 10.07
N LYS A 262 -18.47 -11.69 10.42
CA LYS A 262 -17.56 -12.72 10.94
C LYS A 262 -16.40 -12.98 9.98
N GLY A 263 -15.17 -12.81 10.48
CA GLY A 263 -13.94 -13.06 9.74
C GLY A 263 -13.49 -11.92 8.82
N VAL A 264 -14.17 -10.77 8.80
CA VAL A 264 -13.62 -9.54 8.19
C VAL A 264 -12.59 -8.89 9.12
N ILE A 265 -12.69 -9.15 10.42
CA ILE A 265 -11.72 -8.73 11.42
C ILE A 265 -11.02 -9.99 11.90
N THR A 266 -9.71 -10.02 11.76
CA THR A 266 -8.87 -11.15 12.18
C THR A 266 -7.85 -10.63 13.18
N SER A 267 -8.02 -10.98 14.44
CA SER A 267 -7.06 -10.66 15.51
C SER A 267 -6.60 -11.93 16.22
N ASP A 268 -5.46 -11.86 16.91
CA ASP A 268 -4.96 -12.95 17.76
C ASP A 268 -5.77 -13.13 19.05
N LYS A 269 -6.55 -12.11 19.44
CA LYS A 269 -7.47 -12.13 20.57
C LYS A 269 -8.86 -11.72 20.11
N GLU A 270 -9.86 -12.50 20.48
CA GLU A 270 -11.25 -12.20 20.18
C GLU A 270 -11.72 -11.00 21.03
N PRO A 271 -12.37 -9.99 20.43
CA PRO A 271 -13.01 -8.90 21.17
C PRO A 271 -14.31 -9.35 21.84
N GLU A 272 -14.70 -8.61 22.87
CA GLU A 272 -16.10 -8.50 23.26
C GLU A 272 -16.84 -7.62 22.23
N VAL A 273 -17.90 -8.15 21.63
CA VAL A 273 -18.64 -7.49 20.55
C VAL A 273 -20.01 -7.03 21.03
N SER A 274 -20.31 -5.74 20.86
CA SER A 274 -21.63 -5.15 21.11
C SER A 274 -22.00 -4.19 19.99
N GLY A 275 -22.83 -4.65 19.05
CA GLY A 275 -23.19 -3.89 17.85
C GLY A 275 -21.96 -3.54 17.01
N LYS A 276 -21.66 -2.24 16.87
CA LYS A 276 -20.50 -1.73 16.13
C LYS A 276 -19.22 -1.63 16.97
N THR A 277 -19.29 -1.97 18.25
CA THR A 277 -18.19 -1.76 19.20
C THR A 277 -17.47 -3.06 19.48
N LEU A 278 -16.14 -3.02 19.43
CA LEU A 278 -15.23 -4.10 19.75
C LEU A 278 -14.39 -3.69 20.95
N THR A 279 -14.36 -4.51 22.00
CA THR A 279 -13.63 -4.22 23.22
C THR A 279 -12.59 -5.29 23.50
N TRP A 280 -11.37 -4.86 23.83
CA TRP A 280 -10.30 -5.72 24.33
C TRP A 280 -9.78 -5.18 25.66
N HIS A 281 -9.43 -6.09 26.56
CA HIS A 281 -8.72 -5.78 27.79
C HIS A 281 -7.26 -6.23 27.63
N LEU A 282 -6.35 -5.28 27.61
CA LEU A 282 -4.92 -5.52 27.43
C LEU A 282 -4.19 -5.24 28.74
N LYS A 283 -3.36 -6.18 29.17
CA LYS A 283 -2.46 -6.03 30.30
C LYS A 283 -1.23 -5.21 29.92
N ASN A 284 -0.46 -4.81 30.93
CA ASN A 284 0.82 -4.16 30.72
C ASN A 284 1.74 -4.99 29.82
N ARG A 285 2.31 -4.35 28.78
CA ARG A 285 3.19 -4.94 27.75
C ARG A 285 2.52 -5.98 26.86
N GLU A 286 1.21 -6.12 26.96
CA GLU A 286 0.45 -7.01 26.11
C GLU A 286 0.25 -6.38 24.72
N SER A 287 0.27 -7.23 23.69
CA SER A 287 0.02 -6.82 22.30
C SER A 287 -1.31 -7.38 21.80
N LEU A 288 -1.97 -6.63 20.93
CA LEU A 288 -3.10 -7.05 20.11
C LEU A 288 -2.65 -7.01 18.65
N THR A 289 -2.78 -8.13 17.96
CA THR A 289 -2.30 -8.29 16.58
C THR A 289 -3.49 -8.45 15.65
N PHE A 290 -3.63 -7.56 14.67
CA PHE A 290 -4.58 -7.69 13.56
C PHE A 290 -3.85 -8.23 12.33
N ARG A 291 -4.40 -9.28 11.72
CA ARG A 291 -3.90 -9.90 10.48
C ARG A 291 -4.83 -9.58 9.33
N ASP A 292 -4.72 -8.37 8.81
CA ASP A 292 -5.65 -7.86 7.80
C ASP A 292 -5.64 -8.71 6.52
N GLY A 293 -4.47 -9.20 6.11
CA GLY A 293 -4.29 -10.09 4.96
C GLY A 293 -5.13 -11.38 4.97
N LEU A 294 -5.46 -11.89 6.17
CA LEU A 294 -6.27 -13.09 6.33
C LEU A 294 -7.79 -12.80 6.35
N SER A 295 -8.19 -11.54 6.28
CA SER A 295 -9.58 -11.13 6.39
C SER A 295 -10.42 -11.62 5.21
N LYS A 296 -11.64 -12.05 5.50
CA LYS A 296 -12.62 -12.41 4.49
C LYS A 296 -13.11 -11.16 3.76
N ILE A 297 -13.47 -11.34 2.50
CA ILE A 297 -14.12 -10.31 1.70
C ILE A 297 -15.59 -10.24 2.06
N SER A 298 -16.09 -9.03 2.31
CA SER A 298 -17.51 -8.80 2.55
C SER A 298 -18.22 -8.60 1.20
N PHE A 299 -18.98 -9.61 0.78
CA PHE A 299 -19.74 -9.57 -0.46
C PHE A 299 -20.87 -8.53 -0.45
N LYS A 300 -21.40 -8.15 0.73
CA LYS A 300 -22.44 -7.12 0.83
C LYS A 300 -21.93 -5.73 0.46
N ARG A 301 -20.72 -5.39 0.94
CA ARG A 301 -20.13 -4.05 0.81
C ARG A 301 -19.27 -3.87 -0.42
N LEU A 302 -18.98 -4.96 -1.10
CA LEU A 302 -18.03 -5.00 -2.20
C LEU A 302 -16.64 -4.46 -1.84
N ASN A 303 -16.27 -4.50 -0.55
CA ASN A 303 -14.98 -4.10 -0.01
C ASN A 303 -14.49 -5.19 0.97
N SER A 304 -13.23 -5.08 1.39
CA SER A 304 -12.60 -6.05 2.28
C SER A 304 -12.17 -5.45 3.62
N TYR A 305 -12.55 -4.20 3.88
CA TYR A 305 -12.28 -3.47 5.12
C TYR A 305 -13.52 -2.76 5.66
N ILE A 306 -13.48 -2.39 6.93
CA ILE A 306 -14.52 -1.66 7.67
C ILE A 306 -13.91 -0.36 8.21
N GLY A 307 -14.56 0.78 8.00
CA GLY A 307 -14.12 2.04 8.60
C GLY A 307 -14.18 1.99 10.13
N VAL A 308 -13.19 2.58 10.78
CA VAL A 308 -13.14 2.80 12.23
C VAL A 308 -13.58 4.24 12.46
N ASP A 309 -14.65 4.40 13.23
CA ASP A 309 -15.28 5.69 13.60
C ASP A 309 -14.52 6.32 14.77
N GLN A 310 -14.16 5.50 15.76
CA GLN A 310 -13.39 5.95 16.91
C GLN A 310 -12.53 4.83 17.50
N ILE A 311 -11.34 5.19 17.96
CA ILE A 311 -10.55 4.37 18.88
C ILE A 311 -10.53 5.07 20.24
N ALA A 312 -11.09 4.42 21.26
CA ALA A 312 -11.09 4.90 22.63
C ALA A 312 -10.22 3.98 23.51
N ILE A 313 -9.31 4.59 24.27
CA ILE A 313 -8.38 3.88 25.14
C ILE A 313 -8.67 4.37 26.56
N TYR A 314 -9.10 3.46 27.42
CA TYR A 314 -9.40 3.73 28.82
C TYR A 314 -8.33 3.12 29.71
N PRO A 315 -7.91 3.79 30.79
CA PRO A 315 -7.09 3.14 31.81
C PRO A 315 -7.89 1.99 32.41
N ASP A 316 -7.31 0.79 32.44
CA ASP A 316 -7.89 -0.36 33.14
C ASP A 316 -7.17 -0.47 34.49
N LYS A 317 -7.92 -0.52 35.59
CA LYS A 317 -7.35 -0.52 36.95
C LYS A 317 -7.20 -1.93 37.48
#